data_AF-A0A238Y4J1-F1
#
_entry.id   AF-A0A238Y4J1-F1
#
_cell.length_a   1.000
_cell.length_b   1.000
_cell.length_c   1.000
_cell.angle_alpha   90.00
_cell.angle_beta   90.00
_cell.angle_gamma   90.00
#
_symmetry.space_group_name_H-M   'P 1'
#
loop_
_entity.id
_entity.type
_entity.pdbx_description
1 polymer ?
#
loop_
_entity_poly.entity_id
_entity_poly.type
_entity_poly.pdbx_seq_one_letter_code
_entity_poly.pdbx_strand_id
1 'polypeptide(L)'
;MVKYRLVTHGESDEFLRSIQGQISSISKLECENCDMYDLTGFQRDLLYVVAGLDDPHGLAIKDELEDYYEKEIHHGRLYPNLDTLVEKGLIEKSQRDRRTNEYSTTRRGTREIEARTGWEARYIDHDG
;
A
#
# COMPACT_ATOMS: atom_id res chain seq x y z
N MET A 1 -26.76 14.25 -18.69
CA MET A 1 -27.21 12.83 -18.77
C MET A 1 -27.11 12.39 -20.23
N VAL A 2 -25.95 11.89 -20.66
CA VAL A 2 -25.75 11.45 -22.05
C VAL A 2 -25.77 9.93 -22.06
N LYS A 3 -26.87 9.35 -22.53
CA LYS A 3 -27.01 7.91 -22.76
C LYS A 3 -26.26 7.56 -24.04
N TYR A 4 -25.12 6.87 -23.93
CA TYR A 4 -24.54 6.18 -25.08
C TYR A 4 -25.32 4.89 -25.33
N ARG A 5 -26.05 4.87 -26.44
CA ARG A 5 -26.75 3.70 -26.97
C ARG A 5 -25.69 2.80 -27.61
N LEU A 6 -25.40 1.66 -26.99
CA LEU A 6 -24.55 0.64 -27.60
C LEU A 6 -25.32 0.00 -28.76
N VAL A 7 -24.84 0.24 -29.97
CA VAL A 7 -25.21 -0.54 -31.15
C VAL A 7 -24.37 -1.80 -31.09
N THR A 8 -24.98 -2.94 -30.75
CA THR A 8 -24.33 -4.25 -30.89
C THR A 8 -24.40 -4.65 -32.36
N HIS A 9 -23.41 -4.25 -33.13
CA HIS A 9 -23.03 -4.95 -34.36
C HIS A 9 -21.72 -5.65 -34.08
N GLY A 10 -21.64 -6.92 -34.46
CA GLY A 10 -20.60 -7.87 -34.07
C GLY A 10 -19.19 -7.38 -34.40
N GLU A 11 -18.60 -6.65 -33.46
CA GLU A 11 -17.16 -6.45 -33.38
C GLU A 11 -16.59 -7.75 -32.80
N SER A 12 -15.65 -8.32 -33.54
CA SER A 12 -15.01 -9.59 -33.22
C SER A 12 -14.48 -9.58 -31.77
N ASP A 13 -14.71 -10.68 -31.05
CA ASP A 13 -14.15 -10.93 -29.71
C ASP A 13 -12.63 -10.66 -29.64
N GLU A 14 -11.94 -10.74 -30.78
CA GLU A 14 -10.53 -10.42 -30.94
C GLU A 14 -10.20 -8.94 -30.73
N PHE A 15 -11.08 -8.02 -31.15
CA PHE A 15 -10.91 -6.58 -30.93
C PHE A 15 -11.09 -6.20 -29.46
N LEU A 16 -12.10 -6.76 -28.79
CA LEU A 16 -12.31 -6.56 -27.35
C LEU A 16 -11.21 -7.21 -26.51
N ARG A 17 -10.67 -8.37 -26.92
CA ARG A 17 -9.48 -8.98 -26.28
C ARG A 17 -8.22 -8.15 -26.49
N SER A 18 -8.05 -7.53 -27.66
CA SER A 18 -6.95 -6.61 -27.95
C SER A 18 -7.02 -5.36 -27.07
N ILE A 19 -8.20 -4.75 -26.97
CA ILE A 19 -8.44 -3.60 -26.09
C ILE A 19 -8.30 -3.99 -24.62
N GLN A 20 -8.82 -5.13 -24.17
CA GLN A 20 -8.60 -5.62 -22.80
C GLN A 20 -7.11 -5.89 -22.53
N GLY A 21 -6.37 -6.41 -23.49
CA GLY A 21 -4.92 -6.60 -23.39
C GLY A 21 -4.16 -5.27 -23.30
N GLN A 22 -4.56 -4.27 -24.08
CA GLN A 22 -4.00 -2.92 -24.01
C GLN A 22 -4.38 -2.20 -22.72
N ILE A 23 -5.62 -2.30 -22.24
CA ILE A 23 -6.06 -1.77 -20.94
C ILE A 23 -5.30 -2.46 -19.80
N SER A 24 -5.09 -3.78 -19.88
CA SER A 24 -4.29 -4.52 -18.91
C SER A 24 -2.84 -4.04 -18.90
N SER A 25 -2.23 -3.82 -20.08
CA SER A 25 -0.89 -3.24 -20.20
C SER A 25 -0.81 -1.77 -19.76
N ILE A 26 -1.83 -0.94 -20.03
CA ILE A 26 -1.92 0.45 -19.57
C ILE A 26 -2.07 0.51 -18.04
N SER A 27 -2.92 -0.33 -17.45
CA SER A 27 -3.03 -0.48 -15.99
C SER A 27 -1.74 -1.02 -15.35
N LYS A 28 -0.92 -1.77 -16.10
CA LYS A 28 0.41 -2.23 -15.69
C LYS A 28 1.45 -1.12 -15.72
N LEU A 29 1.36 -0.21 -16.70
CA LEU A 29 2.25 0.94 -16.84
C LEU A 29 1.92 2.07 -15.85
N GLU A 30 0.65 2.27 -15.49
CA GLU A 30 0.27 3.13 -14.34
C GLU A 30 0.60 2.48 -12.99
N CYS A 31 0.93 1.19 -12.98
CA CYS A 31 1.42 0.45 -11.82
C CYS A 31 2.96 0.40 -11.74
N GLU A 32 3.68 0.93 -12.73
CA GLU A 32 5.14 1.14 -12.65
C GLU A 32 5.45 2.43 -11.89
N ASN A 33 5.07 2.43 -10.62
CA ASN A 33 5.82 3.05 -9.55
C ASN A 33 5.71 2.06 -8.39
N CYS A 34 6.60 1.06 -8.40
CA CYS A 34 6.76 0.12 -7.30
C CYS A 34 7.30 0.88 -6.08
N ASP A 35 6.41 1.58 -5.39
CA ASP A 35 6.74 2.52 -4.31
C ASP A 35 7.52 1.83 -3.17
N MET A 36 7.41 0.51 -3.01
CA MET A 36 8.19 -0.25 -2.02
C MET A 36 9.71 -0.15 -2.20
N TYR A 37 10.22 0.10 -3.40
CA TYR A 37 11.68 0.24 -3.61
C TYR A 37 12.20 1.61 -3.13
N ASP A 38 11.33 2.62 -3.11
CA ASP A 38 11.65 3.96 -2.64
C ASP A 38 11.42 4.14 -1.13
N LEU A 39 10.90 3.12 -0.45
CA LEU A 39 10.79 3.13 1.01
C LEU A 39 12.12 2.80 1.68
N THR A 40 12.50 3.65 2.63
CA THR A 40 13.57 3.30 3.57
C THR A 40 13.18 2.06 4.38
N GLY A 41 14.16 1.35 4.96
CA GLY A 41 13.88 0.20 5.84
C GLY A 41 12.87 0.55 6.93
N PHE A 42 13.03 1.72 7.56
CA PHE A 42 12.13 2.20 8.61
C PHE A 42 10.70 2.47 8.12
N GLN A 43 10.52 2.99 6.90
CA GLN A 43 9.19 3.23 6.32
C GLN A 43 8.47 1.92 5.96
N ARG A 44 9.23 0.93 5.48
CA ARG A 44 8.70 -0.41 5.21
C ARG A 44 8.29 -1.12 6.51
N ASP A 45 9.11 -1.03 7.55
CA ASP A 45 8.76 -1.61 8.85
C ASP A 45 7.52 -0.93 9.45
N LEU A 46 7.42 0.40 9.32
CA LEU A 46 6.21 1.15 9.67
C LEU A 46 4.97 0.65 8.92
N LEU A 47 5.09 0.42 7.61
CA LEU A 47 4.00 -0.09 6.80
C LEU A 47 3.56 -1.49 7.27
N TYR A 48 4.50 -2.37 7.63
CA TYR A 48 4.19 -3.69 8.18
C TYR A 48 3.50 -3.59 9.55
N VAL A 49 4.01 -2.75 10.45
CA VAL A 49 3.40 -2.56 11.77
C VAL A 49 1.96 -2.03 11.64
N VAL A 50 1.73 -1.03 10.79
CA VAL A 50 0.37 -0.52 10.55
C VAL A 50 -0.54 -1.59 9.97
N ALA A 51 -0.04 -2.44 9.07
CA ALA A 51 -0.82 -3.52 8.47
C ALA A 51 -1.10 -4.69 9.42
N GLY A 52 -0.22 -4.90 10.41
CA GLY A 52 -0.34 -5.96 11.41
C GLY A 52 -1.25 -5.59 12.60
N LEU A 53 -1.55 -4.30 12.77
CA LEU A 53 -2.38 -3.77 13.84
C LEU A 53 -3.75 -3.33 13.30
N ASP A 54 -4.78 -3.40 14.14
CA ASP A 54 -6.15 -2.99 13.79
C ASP A 54 -6.36 -1.50 14.09
N ASP A 55 -6.32 -0.67 13.05
CA ASP A 55 -6.46 0.80 13.08
C ASP A 55 -5.65 1.50 14.21
N PRO A 56 -4.32 1.26 14.32
CA PRO A 56 -3.53 1.76 15.44
C PRO A 56 -3.42 3.28 15.49
N HIS A 57 -3.30 3.80 16.71
CA HIS A 57 -2.89 5.18 16.96
C HIS A 57 -1.38 5.35 16.83
N GLY A 58 -0.94 6.58 16.55
CA GLY A 58 0.49 6.91 16.44
C GLY A 58 1.34 6.48 17.65
N LEU A 59 0.76 6.45 18.86
CA LEU A 59 1.46 5.95 20.05
C LEU A 59 1.60 4.42 20.05
N ALA A 60 0.56 3.68 19.64
CA ALA A 60 0.64 2.21 19.55
C ALA A 60 1.68 1.77 18.51
N ILE A 61 1.74 2.47 17.38
CA ILE A 61 2.78 2.23 16.35
C ILE A 61 4.18 2.52 16.90
N LYS A 62 4.31 3.58 17.70
CA LYS A 62 5.59 3.94 18.35
C LYS A 62 6.03 2.82 19.28
N ASP A 63 5.16 2.40 20.18
CA ASP A 63 5.46 1.39 21.20
C ASP A 63 5.90 0.08 20.55
N GLU A 64 5.17 -0.41 19.53
CA GLU A 64 5.53 -1.63 18.78
C GLU A 64 6.92 -1.53 18.12
N LEU A 65 7.24 -0.37 17.52
CA LEU A 65 8.54 -0.18 16.89
C LEU A 65 9.67 0.01 17.92
N GLU A 66 9.41 0.63 19.06
CA GLU A 66 10.39 0.76 20.15
C GLU A 66 10.73 -0.61 20.74
N ASP A 67 9.73 -1.46 20.90
CA ASP A 67 9.89 -2.85 21.33
C ASP A 67 10.69 -3.65 20.29
N TYR A 68 10.36 -3.54 19.00
CA TYR A 68 11.07 -4.23 17.92
C TYR A 68 12.54 -3.80 17.78
N TYR A 69 12.82 -2.49 17.89
CA TYR A 69 14.18 -1.96 17.75
C TYR A 69 14.97 -1.94 19.08
N GLU A 70 14.34 -2.33 20.19
CA GLU A 70 14.84 -2.20 21.56
C GLU A 70 15.41 -0.80 21.88
N LYS A 71 14.82 0.24 21.26
CA LYS A 71 15.33 1.60 21.26
C LYS A 71 14.21 2.62 21.21
N GLU A 72 14.40 3.72 21.92
CA GLU A 72 13.50 4.87 21.86
C GLU A 72 13.47 5.47 20.44
N ILE A 73 12.26 5.70 19.94
CA ILE A 73 11.97 6.30 18.64
C ILE A 73 11.40 7.69 18.88
N HIS A 74 12.18 8.70 18.50
CA HIS A 74 11.73 10.08 18.62
C HIS A 74 10.57 10.38 17.67
N HIS A 75 9.60 11.16 18.17
CA HIS A 75 8.42 11.60 17.39
C HIS A 75 8.78 12.28 16.07
N GLY A 76 9.88 13.05 16.05
CA GLY A 76 10.40 13.72 14.85
C GLY A 76 10.92 12.75 13.77
N ARG A 77 11.08 11.47 14.08
CA ARG A 77 11.35 10.41 13.11
C ARG A 77 10.07 9.68 12.73
N LEU A 78 9.18 9.39 13.69
CA LEU A 78 7.97 8.62 13.45
C LEU A 78 6.99 9.34 12.50
N TYR A 79 6.56 10.55 12.88
CA TYR A 79 5.46 11.22 12.18
C TYR A 79 5.80 11.63 10.74
N PRO A 80 7.00 12.16 10.43
CA PRO A 80 7.34 12.44 9.03
C PRO A 80 7.33 11.20 8.13
N ASN A 81 7.67 10.03 8.68
CA ASN A 81 7.61 8.78 7.93
C ASN A 81 6.15 8.30 7.74
N LEU A 82 5.29 8.46 8.75
CA LEU A 82 3.85 8.21 8.58
C LEU A 82 3.23 9.13 7.53
N ASP A 83 3.56 10.42 7.58
CA ASP A 83 3.07 11.40 6.60
C ASP A 83 3.54 11.03 5.18
N THR A 84 4.79 10.59 5.02
CA THR A 84 5.31 10.10 3.73
C THR A 84 4.52 8.89 3.22
N LEU A 85 4.17 7.93 4.09
CA LEU A 85 3.37 6.77 3.71
C LEU A 85 1.93 7.14 3.32
N VAL A 86 1.36 8.16 3.99
CA VAL A 86 0.05 8.73 3.64
C VAL A 86 0.12 9.43 2.27
N GLU A 87 1.14 10.25 2.03
CA GLU A 87 1.36 10.94 0.76
C GLU A 87 1.54 9.97 -0.41
N LYS A 88 2.22 8.84 -0.16
CA LYS A 88 2.35 7.73 -1.12
C LYS A 88 1.07 6.89 -1.27
N GLY A 89 0.04 7.13 -0.45
CA GLY A 89 -1.22 6.40 -0.47
C GLY A 89 -1.11 4.94 -0.07
N LEU A 90 -0.07 4.58 0.70
CA LEU A 90 0.14 3.22 1.21
C LEU A 90 -0.62 3.00 2.52
N ILE A 91 -0.74 4.04 3.32
CA ILE A 91 -1.62 4.07 4.49
C ILE A 91 -2.57 5.26 4.36
N GLU A 92 -3.68 5.21 5.07
CA GLU A 92 -4.57 6.34 5.25
C GLU A 92 -4.59 6.76 6.71
N LYS A 93 -4.97 8.02 6.93
CA LYS A 93 -5.08 8.62 8.26
C LYS A 93 -6.52 9.02 8.48
N SER A 94 -7.17 8.40 9.47
CA SER A 94 -8.50 8.78 9.93
C SER A 94 -8.40 9.49 11.28
N GLN A 95 -9.44 10.25 11.61
CA GLN A 95 -9.51 11.00 12.85
C GLN A 95 -10.56 10.38 13.76
N ARG A 96 -10.12 9.67 14.81
CA ARG A 96 -11.02 9.09 15.83
C ARG A 96 -11.65 10.20 16.67
N ASP A 97 -10.84 11.17 17.06
CA ASP A 97 -11.24 12.36 17.82
C ASP A 97 -10.33 13.56 17.49
N ARG A 98 -10.55 14.71 18.13
CA ARG A 98 -9.79 15.96 17.86
C ARG A 98 -8.27 15.88 18.11
N ARG A 99 -7.78 14.83 18.76
CA ARG A 99 -6.39 14.65 19.22
C ARG A 99 -5.80 13.31 18.77
N THR A 100 -6.63 12.34 18.47
CA THR A 100 -6.21 10.96 18.19
C THR A 100 -6.43 10.64 16.71
N ASN A 101 -5.31 10.46 15.99
CA ASN A 101 -5.33 9.94 14.63
C ASN A 101 -5.18 8.42 14.67
N GLU A 102 -5.92 7.75 13.80
CA GLU A 102 -5.81 6.33 13.48
C GLU A 102 -5.15 6.20 12.12
N TYR A 103 -4.39 5.13 11.94
CA TYR A 103 -3.73 4.81 10.70
C TYR A 103 -4.13 3.42 10.28
N SER A 104 -4.46 3.25 9.00
CA SER A 104 -4.84 1.96 8.43
C SER A 104 -4.19 1.77 7.08
N THR A 105 -3.93 0.52 6.70
CA THR A 105 -3.32 0.22 5.41
C THR A 105 -4.35 0.33 4.30
N THR A 106 -4.00 1.01 3.21
CA THR A 106 -4.87 1.05 2.03
C THR A 106 -4.79 -0.25 1.24
N ARG A 107 -5.74 -0.48 0.33
CA ARG A 107 -5.65 -1.60 -0.64
C ARG A 107 -4.34 -1.59 -1.44
N ARG A 108 -3.80 -0.39 -1.72
CA ARG A 108 -2.51 -0.23 -2.39
C ARG A 108 -1.38 -0.69 -1.48
N GLY A 109 -1.35 -0.23 -0.23
CA GLY A 109 -0.36 -0.68 0.76
C GLY A 109 -0.35 -2.20 0.95
N THR A 110 -1.53 -2.82 1.05
CA THR A 110 -1.64 -4.29 1.16
C THR A 110 -1.06 -5.00 -0.05
N ARG A 111 -1.39 -4.54 -1.27
CA ARG A 111 -0.85 -5.13 -2.50
C ARG A 111 0.68 -5.02 -2.58
N GLU A 112 1.23 -3.90 -2.14
CA GLU A 112 2.68 -3.67 -2.09
C GLU A 112 3.37 -4.59 -1.07
N ILE A 113 2.76 -4.81 0.09
CA ILE A 113 3.20 -5.81 1.08
C ILE A 113 3.20 -7.20 0.47
N GLU A 114 2.09 -7.62 -0.16
CA GLU A 114 1.98 -8.95 -0.78
C GLU A 114 3.02 -9.17 -1.89
N ALA A 115 3.24 -8.15 -2.74
CA ALA A 115 4.26 -8.19 -3.77
C ALA A 115 5.67 -8.33 -3.16
N ARG A 116 5.93 -7.66 -2.04
CA ARG A 116 7.18 -7.76 -1.30
C ARG A 116 7.36 -9.15 -0.68
N THR A 117 6.36 -9.69 -0.02
CA THR A 117 6.39 -11.05 0.54
C THR A 117 6.61 -12.10 -0.55
N GLY A 118 5.93 -11.97 -1.69
CA GLY A 118 6.13 -12.85 -2.84
C GLY A 118 7.53 -12.75 -3.44
N TRP A 119 8.15 -11.56 -3.39
CA TRP A 119 9.55 -11.38 -3.79
C TRP A 119 10.51 -12.06 -2.80
N GLU A 120 10.30 -11.91 -1.49
CA GLU A 120 11.13 -12.49 -0.42
C GLU A 120 11.08 -14.02 -0.42
N ALA A 121 9.90 -14.59 -0.62
CA ALA A 121 9.67 -16.04 -0.68
C ALA A 121 10.45 -16.76 -1.81
N ARG A 122 10.95 -16.03 -2.82
CA ARG A 122 11.81 -16.60 -3.87
C ARG A 122 13.25 -16.84 -3.41
N TYR A 123 13.66 -16.22 -2.31
CA TYR A 123 15.04 -16.26 -1.82
C TYR A 123 15.14 -16.88 -0.43
N ILE A 124 14.08 -16.83 0.36
CA ILE A 124 14.02 -17.35 1.72
C ILE A 124 12.90 -18.38 1.78
N ASP A 125 13.27 -19.66 1.92
CA ASP A 125 12.32 -20.70 2.29
C ASP A 125 11.87 -20.45 3.74
N HIS A 126 10.57 -20.29 3.93
CA HIS A 126 9.97 -20.13 5.25
C HIS A 126 9.68 -21.48 5.93
N ASP A 127 10.16 -22.58 5.34
CA ASP A 127 10.07 -23.93 5.90
C ASP A 127 11.24 -24.16 6.88
N GLY A 128 11.01 -23.85 8.16
CA GLY A 128 11.89 -24.17 9.29
C GLY A 128 11.09 -24.68 10.48
#